data_AF-A0A6V7K596-F1
#
_entry.id   AF-A0A6V7K596-F1
#
_cell.length_a   1.000
_cell.length_b   1.000
_cell.length_c   1.000
_cell.angle_alpha   90.00
_cell.angle_beta   90.00
_cell.angle_gamma   90.00
#
_symmetry.space_group_name_H-M   'P 1'
#
loop_
_entity.id
_entity.type
_entity.pdbx_description
1 polymer ?
#
loop_
_entity_poly.entity_id
_entity_poly.type
_entity_poly.pdbx_seq_one_letter_code
_entity_poly.pdbx_strand_id
1 'polypeptide(L)' 'IIYEASEAVNEALDILTREKRYEELVDFDNHLDDISLDWHNNELNKLIEKTVEAQS' A
#
# COMPACT_ATOMS: atom_id res chain seq x y z
N ILE A 1 2.02 -19.33 -13.85
CA ILE A 1 1.02 -18.25 -13.67
C ILE A 1 1.07 -17.65 -12.25
N ILE A 2 1.31 -18.40 -11.16
CA ILE A 2 1.43 -17.80 -9.80
C ILE A 2 2.77 -17.06 -9.57
N TYR A 3 3.84 -17.45 -10.27
CA TYR A 3 5.19 -16.90 -10.05
C TYR A 3 5.38 -15.44 -10.50
N GLU A 4 4.84 -15.05 -11.65
CA GLU A 4 4.99 -13.67 -12.17
C GLU A 4 4.26 -12.64 -11.31
N ALA A 5 3.06 -12.98 -10.84
CA ALA A 5 2.32 -12.14 -9.89
C ALA A 5 3.08 -11.97 -8.56
N SER A 6 3.90 -12.94 -8.14
CA SER A 6 4.74 -12.82 -6.94
C SER A 6 5.93 -11.88 -7.14
N GLU A 7 6.48 -11.78 -8.35
CA GLU A 7 7.64 -10.94 -8.64
C GLU A 7 7.25 -9.46 -8.70
N ALA A 8 6.19 -9.14 -9.46
CA ALA A 8 5.62 -7.80 -9.53
C ALA A 8 5.22 -7.25 -8.15
N VAL A 9 4.65 -8.10 -7.28
CA VAL A 9 4.30 -7.72 -5.90
C VAL A 9 5.55 -7.44 -5.06
N ASN A 10 6.62 -8.22 -5.21
CA ASN A 10 7.87 -8.00 -4.47
C ASN A 10 8.57 -6.72 -4.91
N GLU A 11 8.59 -6.42 -6.20
CA GLU A 11 9.16 -5.18 -6.74
C GLU A 11 8.34 -3.96 -6.29
N ALA A 12 7.01 -4.04 -6.37
CA ALA A 12 6.13 -3.00 -5.84
C ALA A 12 6.35 -2.77 -4.34
N LEU A 13 6.53 -3.84 -3.56
CA LEU A 13 6.81 -3.74 -2.12
C LEU A 13 8.15 -3.03 -1.84
N ASP A 14 9.20 -3.33 -2.60
CA ASP A 14 10.51 -2.67 -2.46
C ASP A 14 10.39 -1.16 -2.77
N ILE A 15 9.68 -0.79 -3.84
CA ILE A 15 9.41 0.62 -4.20
C ILE A 15 8.67 1.34 -3.07
N LEU A 16 7.53 0.80 -2.62
CA LEU A 16 6.69 1.43 -1.60
C LEU A 16 7.41 1.55 -0.25
N THR A 17 8.25 0.57 0.09
CA THR A 17 9.06 0.60 1.31
C THR A 17 10.16 1.66 1.23
N ARG A 18 10.84 1.79 0.08
CA ARG A 18 11.87 2.84 -0.14
C ARG A 18 11.29 4.24 -0.12
N GLU A 19 10.08 4.41 -0.66
CA GLU A 19 9.32 5.66 -0.60
C GLU A 19 8.68 5.92 0.77
N LYS A 20 8.79 4.98 1.71
CA LYS A 20 8.20 5.04 3.05
C LYS A 20 6.70 5.27 3.07
N ARG A 21 5.97 4.70 2.11
CA ARG A 21 4.50 4.82 2.04
C ARG A 21 3.77 4.22 3.24
N TYR A 22 4.47 3.42 4.05
CA TYR A 22 3.96 2.97 5.35
C TYR A 22 3.69 4.11 6.35
N GLU A 23 4.27 5.30 6.17
CA GLU A 23 3.97 6.48 7.00
C GLU A 23 2.55 7.03 6.75
N GLU A 24 1.95 6.70 5.60
CA GLU A 24 0.57 7.08 5.24
C GLU A 24 -0.48 6.06 5.72
N LEU A 25 -0.03 4.94 6.31
CA LEU A 25 -0.91 3.89 6.80
C LEU A 25 -1.61 4.34 8.10
N VAL A 26 -2.93 4.46 8.04
CA VAL A 26 -3.79 4.71 9.19
C VAL A 26 -4.26 3.37 9.76
N ASP A 27 -3.88 3.08 11.00
CA ASP A 27 -4.44 1.93 11.73
C ASP A 27 -5.72 2.30 12.50
N PHE A 28 -6.31 1.32 13.16
CA PHE A 28 -7.55 1.53 13.90
C PHE A 28 -7.33 2.42 15.13
N ASP A 29 -6.17 2.37 15.77
CA ASP A 29 -5.88 3.19 16.94
C ASP A 29 -5.75 4.67 16.53
N ASN A 30 -5.10 4.97 15.42
CA ASN A 30 -5.05 6.31 14.83
C ASN A 30 -6.46 6.85 14.53
N HIS A 31 -7.35 6.01 13.99
CA HIS A 31 -8.74 6.39 13.76
C HIS A 31 -9.52 6.62 15.07
N LEU A 32 -9.25 5.86 16.13
CA LEU A 32 -9.88 6.09 17.42
C LEU A 32 -9.41 7.39 18.08
N ASP A 33 -8.14 7.76 17.90
CA ASP A 33 -7.59 9.05 18.34
C ASP A 33 -8.15 10.22 17.52
N ASP A 34 -8.29 10.06 16.20
CA ASP A 34 -8.90 11.02 15.28
C ASP A 34 -9.83 10.32 14.28
N ILE A 35 -11.14 10.40 14.57
CA ILE A 35 -12.20 9.75 13.78
C ILE A 35 -12.30 10.24 12.32
N SER A 36 -11.58 11.31 11.96
CA SER A 36 -11.50 11.78 10.57
C SER A 36 -10.51 10.98 9.72
N LEU A 37 -9.58 10.24 10.34
CA LEU A 37 -8.60 9.41 9.64
C LEU A 37 -9.24 8.11 9.12
N ASP A 38 -9.02 7.77 7.85
CA ASP A 38 -9.64 6.60 7.21
C ASP A 38 -8.77 5.35 7.33
N TRP A 39 -9.10 4.46 8.27
CA TRP A 39 -8.42 3.18 8.45
C TRP A 39 -8.65 2.18 7.30
N HIS A 40 -9.54 2.45 6.34
CA HIS A 40 -9.63 1.66 5.11
C HIS A 40 -8.49 1.97 4.12
N ASN A 41 -7.75 3.07 4.32
CA ASN A 41 -6.56 3.41 3.55
C ASN A 41 -6.80 3.43 2.03
N ASN A 42 -7.95 3.93 1.57
CA ASN A 42 -8.40 3.82 0.18
C ASN A 42 -7.41 4.43 -0.84
N GLU A 43 -6.75 5.53 -0.49
CA GLU A 43 -5.75 6.15 -1.37
C GLU A 43 -4.46 5.33 -1.45
N LEU A 44 -4.01 4.76 -0.32
CA LEU A 44 -2.85 3.87 -0.28
C LEU A 44 -3.13 2.57 -1.06
N ASN A 45 -4.35 2.03 -1.00
CA ASN A 45 -4.75 0.85 -1.77
C ASN A 45 -4.66 1.11 -3.28
N LYS A 46 -5.19 2.25 -3.76
CA LYS A 46 -5.08 2.64 -5.18
C LYS A 46 -3.63 2.84 -5.61
N LEU A 47 -2.78 3.36 -4.72
CA LEU A 47 -1.35 3.50 -4.98
C LEU A 47 -0.69 2.12 -5.15
N ILE A 48 -0.96 1.18 -4.24
CA ILE A 48 -0.45 -0.19 -4.31
C ILE A 48 -0.88 -0.85 -5.63
N GLU A 49 -2.15 -0.77 -5.99
CA GLU A 49 -2.68 -1.33 -7.26
C GLU A 49 -1.93 -0.76 -8.47
N LYS A 50 -1.79 0.56 -8.56
CA LYS A 50 -1.05 1.22 -9.65
C LYS A 50 0.42 0.80 -9.70
N THR A 51 1.08 0.69 -8.55
CA THR A 51 2.50 0.31 -8.50
C THR A 51 2.69 -1.14 -8.96
N VAL A 52 1.80 -2.06 -8.57
CA VAL A 52 1.82 -3.47 -9.00
C VAL A 52 1.51 -3.61 -10.49
N GLU A 53 0.49 -2.89 -11.00
CA GLU A 53 0.17 -2.87 -12.44
C GLU A 53 1.32 -2.35 -13.28
N ALA A 54 2.11 -1.40 -12.78
CA ALA A 54 3.29 -0.88 -13.47
C ALA A 54 4.46 -1.88 -13.55
N GLN A 55 4.44 -2.97 -12.76
CA GLN A 55 5.44 -4.04 -12.81
C GLN A 55 4.96 -5.29 -13.60
N SER A 56 3.74 -5.27 -14.13
CA SER A 56 3.15 -6.38 -14.93
C SER A 56 3.39 -6.19 -16.43
#